data_AF-A0A9P6H1C8-F1
#
_entry.id   AF-A0A9P6H1C8-F1
#
_cell.length_a   1.000
_cell.length_b   1.000
_cell.length_c   1.000
_cell.angle_alpha   90.00
_cell.angle_beta   90.00
_cell.angle_gamma   90.00
#
_symmetry.space_group_name_H-M   'P 1'
#
loop_
_entity.id
_entity.type
_entity.pdbx_description
1 polymer ?
#
loop_
_entity_poly.entity_id
_entity_poly.type
_entity_poly.pdbx_seq_one_letter_code
_entity_poly.pdbx_strand_id
1 'polypeptide(L)'
;MVNLNRLFPFKESDIGRFKSQAASSIFGCEYSTKDLLSFDTCEISKFDCIILAVDNVETRMHLNLLFKQSTCRYLLDCGVVGDSAHALITDKNNFCLYCIKELYDTSQNLNLCTLKYLHKHINKENRFEMLKSYVGYYRNLGLEPREIVQKFNQKSSLPATFEEVKHLFENIIPSICYVNSICASFVVSLLENKIDGNFILYNGNQGISIQSLRLERDPSCFLCKF
;
A
#
# COMPACT_ATOMS: atom_id res chain seq x y z
N MET A 1 -13.49 3.64 13.29
CA MET A 1 -12.37 3.94 14.21
C MET A 1 -10.99 3.82 13.56
N VAL A 2 -10.61 2.67 12.98
CA VAL A 2 -9.25 2.39 12.41
C VAL A 2 -8.73 3.40 11.35
N ASN A 3 -9.62 4.22 10.75
CA ASN A 3 -9.23 5.21 9.74
C ASN A 3 -8.98 6.62 10.30
N LEU A 4 -9.49 6.96 11.50
CA LEU A 4 -9.46 8.33 12.04
C LEU A 4 -8.08 8.74 12.59
N ASN A 5 -7.21 7.79 12.89
CA ASN A 5 -5.85 8.04 13.37
C ASN A 5 -4.86 8.47 12.28
N ARG A 6 -5.25 8.38 11.00
CA ARG A 6 -4.37 8.66 9.84
C ARG A 6 -5.03 9.46 8.72
N LEU A 7 -6.36 9.47 8.67
CA LEU A 7 -7.11 10.24 7.71
C LEU A 7 -7.67 11.49 8.38
N PHE A 8 -6.80 12.49 8.54
CA PHE A 8 -7.04 13.77 9.20
C PHE A 8 -8.34 14.53 8.79
N PRO A 9 -8.89 14.41 7.56
CA PRO A 9 -10.13 15.12 7.24
C PRO A 9 -11.43 14.46 7.75
N PHE A 10 -11.44 13.17 8.09
CA PHE A 10 -12.71 12.49 8.43
C PHE A 10 -13.04 12.60 9.92
N LYS A 11 -14.34 12.75 10.20
CA LYS A 11 -14.91 12.83 11.55
C LYS A 11 -15.68 11.57 11.90
N GLU A 12 -16.06 11.41 13.16
CA GLU A 12 -16.95 10.31 13.58
C GLU A 12 -18.29 10.34 12.83
N SER A 13 -18.78 11.53 12.48
CA SER A 13 -20.00 11.71 11.66
C SER A 13 -19.91 11.15 10.25
N ASP A 14 -18.70 10.84 9.75
CA ASP A 14 -18.49 10.30 8.40
C ASP A 14 -18.51 8.76 8.37
N ILE A 15 -18.65 8.10 9.52
CA ILE A 15 -18.74 6.65 9.60
C ILE A 15 -19.96 6.16 8.79
N GLY A 16 -19.72 5.24 7.85
CA GLY A 16 -20.74 4.69 6.96
C GLY A 16 -20.91 5.44 5.64
N ARG A 17 -20.28 6.61 5.47
CA ARG A 17 -20.25 7.34 4.20
C ARG A 17 -19.10 6.85 3.32
N PHE A 18 -19.23 7.05 2.01
CA PHE A 18 -18.11 6.84 1.10
C PHE A 18 -17.00 7.85 1.41
N LYS A 19 -15.76 7.36 1.53
CA LYS A 19 -14.58 8.21 1.75
C LYS A 19 -14.44 9.29 0.69
N SER A 20 -14.74 8.98 -0.57
CA SER A 20 -14.67 9.93 -1.67
C SER A 20 -15.70 11.06 -1.53
N GLN A 21 -16.92 10.75 -1.10
CA GLN A 21 -17.95 11.75 -0.83
C GLN A 21 -17.57 12.69 0.33
N ALA A 22 -17.10 12.13 1.44
CA ALA A 22 -16.69 12.93 2.59
C ALA A 22 -15.46 13.80 2.27
N ALA A 23 -14.49 13.28 1.51
CA ALA A 23 -13.34 14.05 1.05
C ALA A 23 -13.75 15.19 0.10
N SER A 24 -14.65 14.92 -0.85
CA SER A 24 -15.17 15.94 -1.79
C SER A 24 -15.84 17.11 -1.07
N SER A 25 -16.59 16.84 -0.01
CA SER A 25 -17.23 17.90 0.79
C SER A 25 -16.21 18.81 1.48
N ILE A 26 -15.02 18.31 1.77
CA ILE A 26 -13.94 19.04 2.47
C ILE A 26 -13.08 19.83 1.49
N PHE A 27 -12.76 19.23 0.35
CA PHE A 27 -11.85 19.81 -0.64
C PHE A 27 -12.57 20.53 -1.80
N GLY A 28 -13.90 20.45 -1.86
CA GLY A 28 -14.70 21.08 -2.91
C GLY A 28 -14.42 20.51 -4.30
N CYS A 29 -14.17 19.20 -4.41
CA CYS A 29 -13.87 18.53 -5.67
C CYS A 29 -15.00 17.58 -6.11
N GLU A 30 -15.07 17.27 -7.40
CA GLU A 30 -15.94 16.20 -7.89
C GLU A 30 -15.48 14.83 -7.36
N TYR A 31 -16.42 13.92 -7.13
CA TYR A 31 -16.12 12.56 -6.69
C TYR A 31 -16.88 11.51 -7.49
N SER A 32 -16.31 10.31 -7.50
CA SER A 32 -16.97 9.09 -7.95
C SER A 32 -16.93 8.05 -6.85
N THR A 33 -17.96 7.20 -6.81
CA THR A 33 -18.02 5.98 -5.99
C THR A 33 -17.98 4.73 -6.86
N LYS A 34 -17.73 4.89 -8.16
CA LYS A 34 -17.61 3.79 -9.12
C LYS A 34 -16.40 2.93 -8.76
N ASP A 35 -16.55 1.61 -8.91
CA ASP A 35 -15.46 0.67 -8.73
C ASP A 35 -14.35 0.94 -9.76
N LEU A 36 -13.11 1.09 -9.30
CA LEU A 36 -11.95 1.36 -10.15
C LEU A 36 -11.69 0.26 -11.17
N LEU A 37 -12.07 -0.99 -10.88
CA LEU A 37 -11.93 -2.11 -11.82
C LEU A 37 -12.99 -2.09 -12.94
N SER A 38 -14.00 -1.24 -12.82
CA SER A 38 -15.04 -1.02 -13.84
C SER A 38 -14.75 0.18 -14.74
N PHE A 39 -13.58 0.81 -14.59
CA PHE A 39 -13.20 1.95 -15.40
C PHE A 39 -12.81 1.51 -16.81
N ASP A 40 -13.02 2.40 -17.78
CA ASP A 40 -12.55 2.21 -19.14
C ASP A 40 -11.53 3.26 -19.57
N THR A 41 -10.92 3.06 -20.74
CA THR A 41 -9.93 3.96 -21.30
C THR A 41 -10.49 5.36 -21.58
N CYS A 42 -11.78 5.48 -21.89
CA CYS A 42 -12.43 6.77 -22.14
C CYS A 42 -12.53 7.60 -20.86
N GLU A 43 -12.77 6.98 -19.71
CA GLU A 43 -12.76 7.65 -18.40
C GLU A 43 -11.37 8.15 -18.02
N ILE A 44 -10.35 7.30 -18.18
CA ILE A 44 -8.95 7.65 -17.92
C ILE A 44 -8.48 8.79 -18.84
N SER A 45 -8.93 8.79 -20.09
CA SER A 45 -8.58 9.81 -21.11
C SER A 45 -9.09 11.22 -20.79
N LYS A 46 -9.98 11.40 -19.80
CA LYS A 46 -10.48 12.71 -19.37
C LYS A 46 -9.45 13.49 -18.54
N PHE A 47 -8.40 12.84 -18.06
CA PHE A 47 -7.42 13.43 -17.15
C PHE A 47 -6.07 13.65 -17.87
N ASP A 48 -5.39 14.75 -17.54
CA ASP A 48 -3.99 14.95 -17.97
C ASP A 48 -3.02 14.10 -17.16
N CYS A 49 -3.36 13.82 -15.91
CA CYS A 49 -2.53 13.12 -14.94
C CYS A 49 -3.41 12.31 -13.98
N ILE A 50 -2.94 11.12 -13.59
CA ILE A 50 -3.58 10.25 -12.61
C ILE A 50 -2.61 9.94 -11.48
N ILE A 51 -3.09 10.00 -10.24
CA ILE A 51 -2.33 9.64 -9.04
C ILE A 51 -2.98 8.39 -8.43
N LEU A 52 -2.22 7.31 -8.33
CA LEU A 52 -2.63 6.05 -7.73
C LEU A 52 -2.12 5.96 -6.29
N ALA A 53 -3.05 5.99 -5.34
CA ALA A 53 -2.81 5.76 -3.92
C ALA A 53 -3.70 4.60 -3.40
N VAL A 54 -3.82 3.55 -4.21
CA VAL A 54 -4.63 2.36 -3.90
C VAL A 54 -3.84 1.38 -3.03
N ASP A 55 -4.49 0.40 -2.41
CA ASP A 55 -3.84 -0.52 -1.46
C ASP A 55 -3.52 -1.91 -2.04
N ASN A 56 -4.01 -2.21 -3.24
CA ASN A 56 -3.86 -3.53 -3.84
C ASN A 56 -3.17 -3.46 -5.22
N VAL A 57 -2.44 -4.53 -5.55
CA VAL A 57 -1.65 -4.63 -6.79
C VAL A 57 -2.55 -4.76 -8.01
N GLU A 58 -3.66 -5.48 -7.89
CA GLU A 58 -4.61 -5.70 -8.99
C GLU A 58 -5.13 -4.38 -9.58
N THR A 59 -5.61 -3.48 -8.72
CA THR A 59 -6.11 -2.16 -9.13
C THR A 59 -5.01 -1.30 -9.73
N ARG A 60 -3.78 -1.34 -9.18
CA ARG A 60 -2.62 -0.64 -9.76
C ARG A 60 -2.37 -1.10 -11.19
N MET A 61 -2.33 -2.42 -11.39
CA MET A 61 -2.05 -3.01 -12.70
C MET A 61 -3.15 -2.72 -13.71
N HIS A 62 -4.42 -2.81 -13.30
CA HIS A 62 -5.57 -2.48 -14.14
C HIS A 62 -5.54 -1.02 -14.60
N LEU A 63 -5.37 -0.06 -13.68
CA LEU A 63 -5.31 1.36 -14.02
C LEU A 63 -4.07 1.72 -14.85
N ASN A 64 -2.93 1.04 -14.60
CA ASN A 64 -1.73 1.19 -15.43
C ASN A 64 -1.95 0.71 -16.88
N LEU A 65 -2.69 -0.38 -17.08
CA LEU A 65 -3.07 -0.84 -18.42
C LEU A 65 -3.94 0.20 -19.14
N LEU A 66 -4.99 0.69 -18.49
CA LEU A 66 -5.86 1.71 -19.05
C LEU A 66 -5.09 3.01 -19.35
N PHE A 67 -4.21 3.44 -18.44
CA PHE A 67 -3.33 4.59 -18.63
C PHE A 67 -2.51 4.48 -19.92
N LYS A 68 -1.80 3.37 -20.14
CA LYS A 68 -1.00 3.18 -21.36
C LYS A 68 -1.85 3.21 -22.64
N GLN A 69 -3.11 2.80 -22.57
CA GLN A 69 -4.05 2.83 -23.70
C GLN A 69 -4.77 4.18 -23.87
N SER A 70 -4.78 5.04 -22.85
CA SER A 70 -5.50 6.31 -22.82
C SER A 70 -4.74 7.49 -23.42
N THR A 71 -5.35 8.67 -23.47
CA THR A 71 -4.65 9.93 -23.78
C THR A 71 -4.04 10.64 -22.57
N CYS A 72 -4.16 10.06 -21.36
CA CYS A 72 -3.56 10.61 -20.14
C CYS A 72 -2.03 10.64 -20.27
N ARG A 73 -1.40 11.73 -19.84
CA ARG A 73 0.04 11.97 -20.08
C ARG A 73 0.90 11.36 -19.00
N TYR A 74 0.49 11.55 -17.74
CA TYR A 74 1.27 11.14 -16.58
C TYR A 74 0.51 10.18 -15.68
N LEU A 75 1.24 9.21 -15.16
CA LEU A 75 0.81 8.32 -14.10
C LEU A 75 1.78 8.46 -12.94
N LEU A 76 1.24 8.78 -11.77
CA LEU A 76 1.96 8.69 -10.50
C LEU A 76 1.43 7.49 -9.73
N ASP A 77 2.30 6.69 -9.15
CA ASP A 77 1.95 5.66 -8.17
C ASP A 77 2.66 5.95 -6.87
N CYS A 78 1.99 5.72 -5.77
CA CYS A 78 2.57 5.83 -4.45
C CYS A 78 2.01 4.77 -3.49
N GLY A 79 2.73 4.58 -2.39
CA GLY A 79 2.35 3.61 -1.38
C GLY A 79 3.12 3.82 -0.09
N VAL A 80 2.53 3.30 0.98
CA VAL A 80 3.09 3.34 2.32
C VAL A 80 2.99 1.94 2.92
N VAL A 81 4.10 1.45 3.46
CA VAL A 81 4.18 0.18 4.18
C VAL A 81 4.98 0.39 5.46
N GLY A 82 4.29 0.40 6.62
CA GLY A 82 4.91 0.72 7.90
C GLY A 82 5.53 2.13 7.89
N ASP A 83 6.83 2.21 8.21
CA ASP A 83 7.63 3.44 8.19
C ASP A 83 8.37 3.66 6.85
N SER A 84 7.95 2.98 5.79
CA SER A 84 8.49 3.18 4.44
C SER A 84 7.43 3.75 3.50
N ALA A 85 7.86 4.55 2.54
CA ALA A 85 6.99 5.11 1.51
C ALA A 85 7.71 5.12 0.17
N HIS A 86 6.95 4.98 -0.90
CA HIS A 86 7.43 5.20 -2.26
C HIS A 86 6.53 6.16 -3.01
N ALA A 87 7.09 6.86 -3.99
CA ALA A 87 6.35 7.58 -5.01
C ALA A 87 7.14 7.53 -6.32
N LEU A 88 6.41 7.45 -7.43
CA LEU A 88 7.00 7.46 -8.76
C LEU A 88 6.15 8.26 -9.73
N ILE A 89 6.77 8.67 -10.84
CA ILE A 89 6.10 9.28 -11.99
C ILE A 89 6.59 8.63 -13.28
N THR A 90 5.66 8.35 -14.18
CA THR A 90 5.97 7.87 -15.53
C THR A 90 5.01 8.45 -16.56
N ASP A 91 5.47 8.49 -17.81
CA ASP A 91 4.68 8.86 -18.98
C ASP A 91 4.39 7.63 -19.87
N LYS A 92 3.83 7.90 -21.06
CA LYS A 92 3.53 6.85 -22.03
C LYS A 92 4.79 6.21 -22.65
N ASN A 93 5.92 6.91 -22.69
CA ASN A 93 7.14 6.46 -23.37
C ASN A 93 8.12 5.72 -22.44
N ASN A 94 8.04 5.99 -21.13
CA ASN A 94 8.90 5.40 -20.11
C ASN A 94 8.36 4.05 -19.59
N PHE A 95 8.96 3.56 -18.50
CA PHE A 95 8.56 2.34 -17.80
C PHE A 95 7.06 2.37 -17.40
N CYS A 96 6.47 1.20 -17.16
CA CYS A 96 5.13 1.11 -16.59
C CYS A 96 5.16 0.29 -15.30
N LEU A 97 4.05 0.20 -14.58
CA LEU A 97 4.02 -0.57 -13.33
C LEU A 97 4.31 -2.06 -13.55
N TYR A 98 4.09 -2.61 -14.74
CA TYR A 98 4.51 -3.98 -15.07
C TYR A 98 6.03 -4.14 -15.22
N CYS A 99 6.77 -3.09 -15.59
CA CYS A 99 8.25 -3.13 -15.63
C CYS A 99 8.86 -3.31 -14.24
N ILE A 100 8.12 -2.94 -13.20
CA ILE A 100 8.54 -3.02 -11.81
C ILE A 100 7.58 -3.86 -10.97
N LYS A 101 6.84 -4.79 -11.61
CA LYS A 101 5.82 -5.59 -10.92
C LYS A 101 6.38 -6.33 -9.71
N GLU A 102 7.63 -6.79 -9.81
CA GLU A 102 8.37 -7.48 -8.76
C GLU A 102 8.54 -6.64 -7.48
N LEU A 103 8.59 -5.31 -7.59
CA LEU A 103 8.64 -4.42 -6.43
C LEU A 103 7.32 -4.42 -5.63
N TYR A 104 6.21 -4.74 -6.29
CA TYR A 104 4.90 -4.88 -5.66
C TYR A 104 4.61 -6.31 -5.22
N ASP A 105 5.43 -7.28 -5.66
CA ASP A 105 5.20 -8.67 -5.37
C ASP A 105 5.62 -8.99 -3.94
N THR A 106 4.71 -8.74 -3.02
CA THR A 106 4.82 -9.16 -1.63
C THR A 106 4.67 -10.67 -1.47
N SER A 107 4.60 -11.46 -2.56
CA SER A 107 4.69 -12.92 -2.50
C SER A 107 6.10 -13.43 -2.20
N GLN A 108 6.96 -12.63 -1.57
CA GLN A 108 7.59 -13.14 -0.35
C GLN A 108 6.50 -13.37 0.71
N ASN A 109 5.64 -14.38 0.42
CA ASN A 109 5.04 -15.23 1.43
C ASN A 109 6.09 -15.35 2.52
N LEU A 110 5.71 -15.04 3.77
CA LEU A 110 6.53 -15.33 4.95
C LEU A 110 7.40 -16.52 4.59
N ASN A 111 8.71 -16.30 4.40
CA ASN A 111 9.61 -17.40 4.17
C ASN A 111 9.48 -18.22 5.44
N LEU A 112 8.63 -19.24 5.41
CA LEU A 112 8.47 -20.25 6.45
C LEU A 112 9.85 -20.92 6.69
N CYS A 113 10.80 -20.73 5.75
CA CYS A 113 12.21 -21.03 5.88
C CYS A 113 12.96 -20.20 6.95
N THR A 114 12.50 -19.01 7.34
CA THR A 114 13.06 -18.26 8.49
C THR A 114 12.52 -18.76 9.84
N LEU A 115 11.51 -19.63 9.85
CA LEU A 115 11.04 -20.30 11.09
C LEU A 115 12.11 -21.19 11.73
N LYS A 116 13.17 -21.55 10.98
CA LYS A 116 14.28 -22.36 11.50
C LYS A 116 15.08 -21.67 12.61
N TYR A 117 14.94 -20.35 12.76
CA TYR A 117 15.67 -19.54 13.76
C TYR A 117 14.80 -18.91 14.84
N LEU A 118 13.49 -19.19 14.88
CA LEU A 118 12.67 -18.69 15.98
C LEU A 118 13.01 -19.47 17.24
N HIS A 119 13.61 -18.76 18.20
CA HIS A 119 13.78 -19.24 19.57
C HIS A 119 12.48 -19.92 20.04
N LYS A 120 12.58 -21.13 20.58
CA LYS A 120 11.41 -21.92 21.05
C LYS A 120 10.57 -21.21 22.12
N HIS A 121 11.11 -20.15 22.72
CA HIS A 121 10.43 -19.32 23.71
C HIS A 121 10.14 -17.93 23.15
N ILE A 122 8.89 -17.50 23.31
CA ILE A 122 8.45 -16.14 22.99
C ILE A 122 9.03 -15.19 24.05
N ASN A 123 9.77 -14.19 23.61
CA ASN A 123 10.37 -13.14 24.44
C ASN A 123 9.99 -11.75 23.89
N LYS A 124 10.42 -10.69 24.56
CA LYS A 124 10.06 -9.32 24.14
C LYS A 124 10.55 -8.95 22.74
N GLU A 125 11.69 -9.50 22.32
CA GLU A 125 12.33 -9.18 21.05
C GLU A 125 11.65 -9.87 19.86
N ASN A 126 11.15 -11.09 20.04
CA ASN A 126 10.56 -11.89 18.96
C ASN A 126 9.01 -11.95 18.99
N ARG A 127 8.36 -11.41 20.03
CA ARG A 127 6.90 -11.52 20.24
C ARG A 127 6.10 -11.07 19.01
N PHE A 128 6.44 -9.93 18.42
CA PHE A 128 5.65 -9.36 17.34
C PHE A 128 5.70 -10.22 16.07
N GLU A 129 6.89 -10.65 15.64
CA GLU A 129 7.05 -11.53 14.49
C GLU A 129 6.41 -12.91 14.73
N MET A 130 6.50 -13.43 15.95
CA MET A 130 5.81 -14.66 16.36
C MET A 130 4.28 -14.51 16.28
N LEU A 131 3.74 -13.38 16.75
CA LEU A 131 2.31 -13.10 16.71
C LEU A 131 1.83 -12.96 15.26
N LYS A 132 2.55 -12.20 14.43
CA LYS A 132 2.28 -12.06 12.99
C LYS A 132 2.27 -13.42 12.27
N SER A 133 3.25 -14.27 12.56
CA SER A 133 3.33 -15.64 12.03
C SER A 133 2.15 -16.50 12.48
N TYR A 134 1.78 -16.45 13.77
CA TYR A 134 0.62 -17.17 14.31
C TYR A 134 -0.68 -16.74 13.64
N VAL A 135 -0.88 -15.43 13.49
CA VAL A 135 -2.07 -14.87 12.84
C VAL A 135 -2.15 -15.33 11.39
N GLY A 136 -1.05 -15.24 10.63
CA GLY A 136 -1.01 -15.72 9.24
C GLY A 136 -1.30 -17.22 9.12
N TYR A 137 -0.70 -18.05 9.97
CA TYR A 137 -0.88 -19.50 9.96
C TYR A 137 -2.33 -19.90 10.27
N TYR A 138 -2.89 -19.41 11.37
CA TYR A 138 -4.23 -19.82 11.80
C TYR A 138 -5.35 -19.20 10.99
N ARG A 139 -5.13 -18.01 10.41
CA ARG A 139 -6.03 -17.44 9.41
C ARG A 139 -6.19 -18.36 8.21
N ASN A 140 -5.09 -18.93 7.71
CA ASN A 140 -5.14 -19.89 6.59
C ASN A 140 -5.83 -21.20 6.96
N LEU A 141 -5.93 -21.53 8.25
CA LEU A 141 -6.70 -22.66 8.76
C LEU A 141 -8.18 -22.31 9.05
N GLY A 142 -8.60 -21.07 8.78
CA GLY A 142 -9.98 -20.62 8.94
C GLY A 142 -10.38 -20.25 10.37
N LEU A 143 -9.44 -19.97 11.26
CA LEU A 143 -9.74 -19.57 12.64
C LEU A 143 -10.07 -18.09 12.74
N GLU A 144 -11.00 -17.76 13.62
CA GLU A 144 -11.39 -16.38 13.91
C GLU A 144 -10.38 -15.69 14.85
N PRO A 145 -10.24 -14.35 14.81
CA PRO A 145 -9.28 -13.61 15.63
C PRO A 145 -9.32 -13.94 17.12
N ARG A 146 -10.50 -14.20 17.70
CA ARG A 146 -10.63 -14.58 19.11
C ARG A 146 -9.97 -15.92 19.44
N GLU A 147 -10.06 -16.89 18.53
CA GLU A 147 -9.45 -18.21 18.69
C GLU A 147 -7.93 -18.13 18.58
N ILE A 148 -7.44 -17.26 17.69
CA ILE A 148 -6.01 -17.00 17.50
C ILE A 148 -5.39 -16.37 18.75
N VAL A 149 -6.08 -15.41 19.39
CA VAL A 149 -5.66 -14.82 20.68
C VAL A 149 -5.51 -15.91 21.74
N GLN A 150 -6.50 -16.77 21.90
CA GLN A 150 -6.47 -17.85 22.89
C GLN A 150 -5.28 -18.78 22.64
N LYS A 151 -5.07 -19.19 21.39
CA LYS A 151 -3.95 -20.07 21.01
C LYS A 151 -2.58 -19.43 21.22
N PHE A 152 -2.43 -18.13 20.96
CA PHE A 152 -1.18 -17.42 21.21
C PHE A 152 -0.89 -17.28 22.71
N ASN A 153 -1.91 -16.90 23.49
CA ASN A 153 -1.78 -16.66 24.93
C ASN A 153 -1.56 -17.95 25.74
N GLN A 154 -1.97 -19.11 25.22
CA GLN A 154 -1.62 -20.41 25.82
C GLN A 154 -0.11 -20.72 25.75
N LYS A 155 0.62 -20.12 24.80
CA LYS A 155 2.04 -20.43 24.53
C LYS A 155 2.99 -19.28 24.84
N SER A 156 2.47 -18.08 25.07
CA SER A 156 3.24 -16.87 25.34
C SER A 156 3.04 -16.40 26.77
N SER A 157 4.14 -16.13 27.49
CA SER A 157 4.09 -15.37 28.75
C SER A 157 3.84 -13.87 28.53
N LEU A 158 3.85 -13.41 27.28
CA LEU A 158 3.56 -12.04 26.86
C LEU A 158 2.27 -12.06 26.02
N PRO A 159 1.09 -11.89 26.65
CA PRO A 159 -0.19 -12.10 25.98
C PRO A 159 -0.40 -11.09 24.85
N ALA A 160 -1.07 -11.52 23.79
CA ALA A 160 -1.66 -10.71 22.76
C ALA A 160 -3.09 -10.31 23.12
N THR A 161 -3.45 -9.09 22.76
CA THR A 161 -4.81 -8.57 22.84
C THR A 161 -5.60 -8.94 21.59
N PHE A 162 -6.93 -8.88 21.71
CA PHE A 162 -7.81 -9.11 20.56
C PHE A 162 -7.57 -8.09 19.44
N GLU A 163 -7.28 -6.85 19.80
CA GLU A 163 -7.06 -5.73 18.90
C GLU A 163 -5.77 -5.89 18.11
N GLU A 164 -4.68 -6.33 18.75
CA GLU A 164 -3.43 -6.67 18.06
C GLU A 164 -3.64 -7.79 17.03
N VAL A 165 -4.32 -8.86 17.44
CA VAL A 165 -4.61 -9.99 16.55
C VAL A 165 -5.55 -9.57 15.43
N LYS A 166 -6.59 -8.80 15.71
CA LYS A 166 -7.54 -8.30 14.72
C LYS A 166 -6.85 -7.41 13.68
N HIS A 167 -5.97 -6.50 14.11
CA HIS A 167 -5.20 -5.66 13.19
C HIS A 167 -4.31 -6.49 12.25
N LEU A 168 -3.59 -7.47 12.79
CA LEU A 168 -2.78 -8.39 11.98
C LEU A 168 -3.64 -9.27 11.07
N PHE A 169 -4.81 -9.69 11.55
CA PHE A 169 -5.73 -10.58 10.82
C PHE A 169 -6.39 -9.89 9.63
N GLU A 170 -6.77 -8.62 9.80
CA GLU A 170 -7.33 -7.77 8.76
C GLU A 170 -6.24 -7.22 7.80
N ASN A 171 -4.98 -7.66 7.92
CA ASN A 171 -3.83 -7.10 7.20
C ASN A 171 -3.75 -5.57 7.30
N ILE A 172 -4.16 -5.00 8.44
CA ILE A 172 -4.03 -3.56 8.68
C ILE A 172 -2.56 -3.28 8.89
N ILE A 173 -1.87 -2.88 7.83
CA ILE A 173 -0.56 -2.25 7.92
C ILE A 173 -0.76 -0.95 8.72
N PRO A 174 -0.16 -0.81 9.91
CA PRO A 174 -0.16 0.46 10.61
C PRO A 174 0.50 1.47 9.69
N SER A 175 -0.24 2.45 9.21
CA SER A 175 0.35 3.60 8.51
C SER A 175 0.25 4.78 9.44
N ILE A 176 1.40 5.34 9.78
CA ILE A 176 1.51 6.49 10.67
C ILE A 176 1.29 7.75 9.83
N CYS A 177 0.55 8.72 10.36
CA CYS A 177 0.18 9.95 9.63
C CYS A 177 1.39 10.63 8.96
N TYR A 178 2.55 10.68 9.63
CA TYR A 178 3.73 11.36 9.10
C TYR A 178 4.27 10.70 7.82
N VAL A 179 4.23 9.36 7.71
CA VAL A 179 4.71 8.63 6.52
C VAL A 179 3.80 8.89 5.34
N ASN A 180 2.48 8.95 5.56
CA ASN A 180 1.52 9.36 4.53
C ASN A 180 1.78 10.80 4.07
N SER A 181 2.10 11.72 4.99
CA SER A 181 2.46 13.11 4.66
C SER A 181 3.75 13.21 3.85
N ILE A 182 4.77 12.42 4.18
CA ILE A 182 6.02 12.32 3.40
C ILE A 182 5.70 11.81 1.99
N CYS A 183 4.96 10.71 1.89
CA CYS A 183 4.57 10.09 0.62
C CYS A 183 3.80 11.09 -0.27
N ALA A 184 2.79 11.77 0.28
CA ALA A 184 2.04 12.80 -0.42
C ALA A 184 2.94 13.96 -0.89
N SER A 185 3.93 14.36 -0.08
CA SER A 185 4.88 15.41 -0.45
C SER A 185 5.79 14.99 -1.62
N PHE A 186 6.18 13.71 -1.70
CA PHE A 186 6.90 13.19 -2.86
C PHE A 186 6.05 13.23 -4.13
N VAL A 187 4.76 12.88 -4.04
CA VAL A 187 3.84 12.96 -5.19
C VAL A 187 3.75 14.39 -5.71
N VAL A 188 3.59 15.38 -4.83
CA VAL A 188 3.55 16.80 -5.22
C VAL A 188 4.87 17.23 -5.85
N SER A 189 6.01 16.89 -5.23
CA SER A 189 7.34 17.21 -5.77
C SER A 189 7.58 16.59 -7.16
N LEU A 190 7.19 15.34 -7.38
CA LEU A 190 7.30 14.67 -8.68
C LEU A 190 6.42 15.34 -9.73
N LEU A 191 5.20 15.75 -9.35
CA LEU A 191 4.27 16.43 -10.24
C LEU A 191 4.75 17.83 -10.65
N GLU A 192 5.38 18.57 -9.74
CA GLU A 192 5.95 19.90 -10.02
C GLU A 192 7.18 19.81 -10.94
N ASN A 193 8.06 18.85 -10.67
CA ASN A 193 9.32 18.71 -11.42
C ASN A 193 9.15 17.97 -12.75
N LYS A 194 8.12 17.13 -12.90
CA LYS A 194 7.81 16.34 -14.12
C LYS A 194 9.01 15.57 -14.69
N ILE A 195 9.87 15.04 -13.82
CA ILE A 195 11.04 14.28 -14.23
C ILE A 195 10.63 12.82 -14.39
N ASP A 196 10.38 12.41 -15.63
CA ASP A 196 9.96 11.06 -15.95
C ASP A 196 11.01 10.01 -15.59
N GLY A 197 10.53 8.87 -15.08
CA GLY A 197 11.41 7.78 -14.65
C GLY A 197 11.80 7.88 -13.17
N ASN A 198 11.48 8.98 -12.48
CA ASN A 198 11.86 9.14 -11.09
C ASN A 198 11.05 8.24 -10.17
N PHE A 199 11.77 7.55 -9.30
CA PHE A 199 11.26 6.74 -8.20
C PHE A 199 11.95 7.20 -6.92
N ILE A 200 11.16 7.62 -5.94
CA ILE A 200 11.63 8.07 -4.63
C ILE A 200 11.21 7.04 -3.60
N LEU A 201 12.16 6.60 -2.79
CA LEU A 201 11.96 5.71 -1.66
C LEU A 201 12.35 6.43 -0.37
N TYR A 202 11.45 6.40 0.60
CA TYR A 202 11.71 6.71 2.00
C TYR A 202 11.71 5.42 2.80
N ASN A 203 12.71 5.25 3.66
CA ASN A 203 12.78 4.17 4.64
C ASN A 203 13.11 4.78 5.99
N GLY A 204 12.17 4.69 6.94
CA GLY A 204 12.31 5.10 8.34
C GLY A 204 12.74 3.98 9.29
N ASN A 205 12.73 2.71 8.86
CA ASN A 205 12.99 1.55 9.73
C ASN A 205 14.47 1.45 10.17
N GLN A 206 15.40 2.03 9.42
CA GLN A 206 16.85 1.98 9.66
C GLN A 206 17.45 3.39 9.88
N GLY A 207 16.63 4.34 10.32
CA GLY A 207 16.95 5.77 10.35
C GLY A 207 16.26 6.52 9.21
N ILE A 208 16.46 7.84 9.11
CA ILE A 208 15.84 8.67 8.05
C ILE A 208 16.71 8.56 6.80
N SER A 209 16.23 7.84 5.79
CA SER A 209 16.88 7.74 4.49
C SER A 209 15.90 8.01 3.35
N ILE A 210 16.37 8.77 2.36
CA ILE A 210 15.66 9.01 1.11
C ILE A 210 16.59 8.61 -0.03
N GLN A 211 16.09 7.78 -0.94
CA GLN A 211 16.79 7.36 -2.14
C GLN A 211 15.97 7.77 -3.36
N SER A 212 16.64 8.31 -4.37
CA SER A 212 16.03 8.58 -5.68
C SER A 212 16.74 7.72 -6.71
N LEU A 213 15.94 7.05 -7.53
CA LEU A 213 16.37 6.16 -8.59
C LEU A 213 15.67 6.58 -9.88
N ARG A 214 16.32 6.37 -11.01
CA ARG A 214 15.67 6.46 -12.31
C ARG A 214 15.37 5.06 -12.79
N LEU A 215 14.08 4.73 -12.90
CA LEU A 215 13.63 3.45 -13.39
C LEU A 215 13.65 3.43 -14.91
N GLU A 216 14.16 2.33 -15.44
CA GLU A 216 14.19 2.07 -16.87
C GLU A 216 13.06 1.14 -17.27
N ARG A 217 12.68 1.23 -18.54
CA ARG A 217 11.71 0.33 -19.14
C ARG A 217 12.33 -1.06 -19.27
N ASP A 218 11.66 -2.06 -18.68
CA ASP A 218 12.02 -3.47 -18.91
C ASP A 218 11.77 -3.84 -20.40
N PRO A 219 12.79 -4.26 -21.16
CA PRO A 219 12.65 -4.72 -22.55
C PRO A 219 11.71 -5.93 -22.70
N SER A 220 11.52 -6.71 -21.64
CA SER A 220 10.68 -7.91 -21.62
C SER A 220 9.20 -7.61 -21.37
N CYS A 221 8.87 -6.40 -20.89
CA CYS A 221 7.53 -6.00 -20.48
C CYS A 221 6.50 -6.08 -21.62
N PHE A 222 5.48 -6.93 -21.46
CA PHE A 222 4.45 -7.14 -22.49
C PHE A 222 3.66 -5.86 -22.84
N LEU A 223 3.50 -4.95 -21.88
CA LEU A 223 2.72 -3.73 -22.06
C LEU A 223 3.54 -2.63 -22.71
N CYS A 224 4.79 -2.46 -22.30
CA CYS A 224 5.62 -1.41 -22.86
C CYS A 224 6.14 -1.77 -24.25
N LYS A 225 6.23 -3.05 -24.63
CA LYS A 225 6.82 -3.51 -25.92
C LYS A 225 6.28 -2.84 -27.18
N PHE A 226 5.09 -2.24 -27.13
CA PHE A 226 4.42 -1.54 -28.23
C PHE A 226 4.41 -0.03 -28.00
#